data_AF-B7GKX9-F1
#
_entry.id   AF-B7GKX9-F1
#
_cell.length_a   1.000
_cell.length_b   1.000
_cell.length_c   1.000
_cell.angle_alpha   90.00
_cell.angle_beta   90.00
_cell.angle_gamma   90.00
#
_symmetry.space_group_name_H-M   'P 1'
#
loop_
_entity.id
_entity.type
_entity.pdbx_description
1 polymer ?
#
loop_
_entity_poly.entity_id
_entity_poly.type
_entity_poly.pdbx_seq_one_letter_code
_entity_poly.pdbx_strand_id
1 'polypeptide(L)'
;MLVKTKPTYVVMEDLNTSGMLKNRKLSKAIQQQTFHEFKRQMMYKCAWHGIELIVADRFYPSSKMCSCCGHVKEKLSLFERTYRCEACGLEMDRDLNASINLKNYAK
;
A
#
# COMPACT_ATOMS: atom_id res chain seq x y z
N MET A 1 -14.51 -7.75 -19.16
CA MET A 1 -13.07 -7.52 -18.86
C MET A 1 -12.98 -6.85 -17.49
N LEU A 2 -12.35 -7.49 -16.49
CA LEU A 2 -12.34 -7.10 -15.07
C LEU A 2 -11.57 -5.81 -14.75
N VAL A 3 -10.96 -5.17 -15.76
CA VAL A 3 -10.23 -3.91 -15.64
C VAL A 3 -10.70 -3.00 -16.77
N LYS A 4 -11.38 -1.88 -16.44
CA LYS A 4 -11.88 -0.92 -17.44
C LYS A 4 -10.79 0.02 -17.98
N THR A 5 -9.71 0.21 -17.22
CA THR A 5 -8.58 1.10 -17.52
C THR A 5 -7.30 0.28 -17.65
N LYS A 6 -6.55 0.37 -18.74
CA LYS A 6 -5.21 -0.26 -18.84
C LYS A 6 -4.16 0.71 -18.26
N PRO A 7 -3.72 0.56 -17.00
CA PRO A 7 -2.63 1.38 -16.48
C PRO A 7 -1.32 0.98 -17.15
N THR A 8 -0.37 1.91 -17.27
CA THR A 8 0.99 1.64 -17.73
C THR A 8 1.78 0.82 -16.71
N TYR A 9 1.57 1.10 -15.42
CA TYR A 9 2.18 0.38 -14.31
C TYR A 9 1.22 0.26 -13.12
N VAL A 10 1.50 -0.68 -12.22
CA VAL A 10 0.84 -0.87 -10.93
C VAL A 10 1.91 -0.87 -9.85
N VAL A 11 1.68 -0.16 -8.75
CA VAL A 11 2.60 -0.12 -7.60
C VAL A 11 1.97 -0.86 -6.41
N MET A 12 2.75 -1.71 -5.75
CA MET A 12 2.35 -2.45 -4.55
C MET A 12 3.42 -2.32 -3.46
N GLU A 13 3.01 -2.31 -2.20
CA GLU A 13 3.93 -2.35 -1.06
C GLU A 13 4.59 -3.72 -0.88
N ASP A 14 5.87 -3.73 -0.49
CA ASP A 14 6.49 -4.95 0.03
C ASP A 14 6.10 -5.20 1.50
N LEU A 15 5.04 -5.97 1.71
CA LEU A 15 4.62 -6.39 3.04
C LEU A 15 5.53 -7.51 3.58
N ASN A 16 6.14 -7.31 4.75
CA ASN A 16 6.85 -8.36 5.49
C ASN A 16 5.86 -9.34 6.14
N THR A 17 5.20 -10.17 5.33
CA THR A 17 4.17 -11.12 5.77
C THR A 17 4.70 -12.06 6.87
N SER A 18 5.90 -12.60 6.73
CA SER A 18 6.54 -13.44 7.74
C SER A 18 6.73 -12.72 9.09
N GLY A 19 7.11 -11.44 9.06
CA GLY A 19 7.21 -10.61 10.26
C GLY A 19 5.85 -10.31 10.88
N MET A 20 4.85 -9.99 10.06
CA MET A 20 3.49 -9.71 10.52
C MET A 20 2.84 -10.94 11.20
N LEU A 21 3.13 -12.14 10.69
CA LEU A 21 2.65 -13.41 11.28
C LEU A 21 3.19 -13.69 12.69
N LYS A 22 4.32 -13.07 13.08
CA LYS A 22 4.85 -13.19 14.45
C LYS A 22 3.96 -12.49 15.48
N ASN A 23 3.10 -11.55 15.06
CA ASN A 23 2.16 -10.91 15.96
C ASN A 23 0.98 -11.84 16.26
N ARG A 24 1.03 -12.53 17.40
CA ARG A 24 0.00 -13.52 17.81
C ARG A 24 -1.44 -12.99 17.83
N LYS A 25 -1.64 -11.68 18.04
CA LYS A 25 -2.99 -11.08 18.05
C LYS A 25 -3.58 -10.92 16.65
N LEU A 26 -2.72 -10.63 15.66
CA LEU A 26 -3.13 -10.33 14.29
C LEU A 26 -2.86 -11.47 13.31
N SER A 27 -2.07 -12.47 13.70
CA SER A 27 -1.59 -13.54 12.81
C SER A 27 -2.73 -14.31 12.14
N LYS A 28 -3.85 -14.56 12.83
CA LYS A 28 -5.03 -15.23 12.25
C LYS A 28 -5.68 -14.37 11.17
N ALA A 29 -5.88 -13.08 11.43
CA ALA A 29 -6.45 -12.16 10.46
C ALA A 29 -5.53 -11.99 9.24
N ILE A 30 -4.21 -11.91 9.45
CA ILE A 30 -3.21 -11.80 8.36
C ILE A 30 -3.19 -13.06 7.49
N GLN A 31 -3.27 -14.25 8.07
CA GLN A 31 -3.32 -15.51 7.32
C GLN A 31 -4.55 -15.57 6.39
N GLN A 32 -5.69 -15.08 6.86
CA GLN A 32 -6.93 -15.04 6.06
C GLN A 32 -6.84 -14.11 4.85
N GLN A 33 -5.95 -13.12 4.86
CA GLN A 33 -5.78 -12.20 3.72
C GLN A 33 -4.99 -12.81 2.57
N THR A 34 -4.25 -13.90 2.79
CA THR A 34 -3.51 -14.61 1.73
C THR A 34 -2.60 -13.72 0.88
N PHE A 35 -1.92 -12.72 1.48
CA PHE A 35 -1.12 -11.71 0.77
C PHE A 35 -0.08 -12.27 -0.21
N HIS A 36 0.51 -13.42 0.10
CA HIS A 36 1.43 -14.09 -0.82
C HIS A 36 0.74 -14.50 -2.13
N GLU A 37 -0.44 -15.10 -2.04
CA GLU A 37 -1.23 -15.50 -3.20
C GLU A 37 -1.70 -14.28 -3.99
N PHE A 38 -2.12 -13.22 -3.29
CA PHE A 38 -2.48 -11.96 -3.93
C PHE A 38 -1.32 -11.36 -4.74
N LYS A 39 -0.11 -11.31 -4.17
CA LYS A 39 1.11 -10.85 -4.87
C LYS A 39 1.40 -11.72 -6.10
N ARG A 40 1.30 -13.05 -5.97
CA ARG A 40 1.50 -14.00 -7.08
C ARG A 40 0.51 -13.75 -8.22
N GLN A 41 -0.77 -13.57 -7.90
CA GLN A 41 -1.81 -13.30 -8.88
C GLN A 41 -1.59 -11.97 -9.60
N MET A 42 -1.16 -10.93 -8.86
CA MET A 42 -0.83 -9.63 -9.44
C MET A 42 0.36 -9.72 -10.40
N MET A 43 1.45 -10.38 -10.02
CA MET A 43 2.61 -10.58 -10.89
C MET A 43 2.21 -11.25 -12.22
N TYR A 44 1.46 -12.34 -12.14
CA TYR A 44 1.03 -13.08 -13.32
C TYR A 44 0.06 -12.27 -14.20
N LYS A 45 -0.93 -11.60 -13.61
CA LYS A 45 -1.92 -10.82 -14.38
C LYS A 45 -1.30 -9.57 -15.01
N CYS A 46 -0.42 -8.88 -14.29
CA CYS A 46 0.33 -7.75 -14.82
C CYS A 46 1.20 -8.18 -16.01
N ALA A 47 1.96 -9.27 -15.86
CA ALA A 47 2.76 -9.82 -16.96
C ALA A 47 1.90 -10.21 -18.18
N TRP A 48 0.75 -10.86 -17.96
CA TRP A 48 -0.16 -11.25 -19.04
C TRP A 48 -0.72 -10.03 -19.79
N HIS A 49 -0.97 -8.92 -19.10
CA HIS A 49 -1.48 -7.69 -19.72
C HIS A 49 -0.40 -6.72 -20.20
N GLY A 50 0.89 -7.07 -20.07
CA GLY A 50 2.00 -6.16 -20.40
C GLY A 50 2.06 -4.91 -19.50
N ILE A 51 1.54 -5.02 -18.27
CA ILE A 51 1.53 -3.96 -17.27
C ILE A 51 2.74 -4.16 -16.37
N GLU A 52 3.53 -3.10 -16.15
CA GLU A 52 4.66 -3.15 -15.22
C GLU A 52 4.15 -3.24 -13.77
N LEU A 53 4.67 -4.19 -12.98
CA LEU A 53 4.38 -4.27 -11.55
C LEU A 53 5.62 -3.82 -10.77
N ILE A 54 5.49 -2.68 -10.09
CA ILE A 54 6.52 -2.07 -9.26
C ILE A 54 6.24 -2.42 -7.80
N VAL A 55 7.25 -2.96 -7.12
CA VAL A 55 7.18 -3.19 -5.68
C VAL A 55 7.91 -2.06 -4.98
N ALA A 56 7.18 -1.26 -4.20
CA ALA A 56 7.75 -0.17 -3.42
C ALA A 56 8.64 -0.73 -2.30
N ASP A 57 9.70 0.00 -1.97
CA ASP A 57 10.61 -0.37 -0.88
C ASP A 57 9.83 -0.57 0.43
N ARG A 58 10.25 -1.58 1.20
CA ARG A 58 9.59 -1.97 2.45
C ARG A 58 9.55 -0.86 3.49
N PHE A 59 10.52 0.05 3.48
CA PHE A 59 10.62 1.16 4.43
C PHE A 59 10.01 2.45 3.87
N TYR A 60 9.45 2.42 2.66
CA TYR A 60 8.73 3.56 2.11
C TYR A 60 7.51 3.91 3.00
N PRO A 61 7.43 5.13 3.55
CA PRO A 61 6.41 5.48 4.53
C PRO A 61 5.07 5.86 3.87
N SER A 62 4.60 5.08 2.91
CA SER A 62 3.36 5.28 2.13
C SER A 62 2.15 5.70 2.97
N SER A 63 1.88 5.05 4.10
CA SER A 63 0.72 5.33 4.96
C SER A 63 0.93 6.50 5.91
N LYS A 64 2.19 6.86 6.21
CA LYS A 64 2.56 7.93 7.15
C LYS A 64 2.84 9.26 6.46
N MET A 65 3.32 9.21 5.22
CA MET A 65 3.62 10.36 4.38
C MET A 65 2.33 11.03 3.94
N CYS A 66 2.28 12.34 3.99
CA CYS A 66 1.17 13.11 3.45
C CYS A 66 1.29 13.18 1.93
N SER A 67 0.26 12.72 1.23
CA SER A 67 0.23 12.80 -0.24
C SER A 67 0.14 14.21 -0.82
N CYS A 68 -0.20 15.21 0.01
CA CYS A 68 -0.26 16.61 -0.37
C CYS A 68 1.08 17.33 -0.18
N CYS A 69 1.68 17.24 1.01
CA CYS A 69 2.85 18.04 1.38
C CYS A 69 4.14 17.25 1.66
N GLY A 70 4.09 15.92 1.63
CA GLY A 70 5.24 15.05 1.89
C GLY A 70 5.62 14.89 3.37
N HIS A 71 4.95 15.59 4.30
CA HIS A 71 5.22 15.44 5.73
C HIS A 71 4.98 14.00 6.20
N VAL A 72 5.94 13.41 6.93
CA VAL A 72 5.87 12.03 7.42
C VAL A 72 5.55 12.03 8.90
N LYS A 73 4.43 11.42 9.29
CA LYS A 73 4.10 11.21 10.70
C LYS A 73 5.08 10.26 11.37
N GLU A 74 5.49 10.58 12.60
CA GLU A 74 6.30 9.68 13.41
C GLU A 74 5.51 8.41 13.81
N LYS A 75 4.30 8.62 14.33
CA LYS A 75 3.40 7.57 14.82
C LYS A 75 2.08 7.61 14.05
N LEU A 76 1.61 6.43 13.67
CA LEU A 76 0.30 6.22 13.08
C LEU A 76 -0.23 4.89 13.62
N SER A 77 -1.37 4.95 14.29
CA SER A 77 -2.04 3.80 14.86
C SER A 77 -2.78 3.01 13.79
N LEU A 78 -2.80 1.67 13.93
CA LEU A 78 -3.54 0.79 13.02
C LEU A 78 -5.06 1.09 13.02
N PHE A 79 -5.58 1.59 14.14
CA PHE A 79 -7.00 1.94 14.30
C PHE A 79 -7.38 3.27 13.63
N GLU A 80 -6.41 4.12 13.29
CA GLU A 80 -6.67 5.37 12.58
C GLU A 80 -6.97 5.08 11.12
N ARG A 81 -8.25 5.17 10.73
CA ARG A 81 -8.71 4.97 9.34
C ARG A 81 -8.75 6.27 8.54
N THR A 82 -8.87 7.41 9.22
CA THR A 82 -8.74 8.74 8.64
C THR A 82 -7.32 9.25 8.86
N TYR A 83 -6.65 9.62 7.78
CA TYR A 83 -5.37 10.31 7.81
C TYR A 83 -5.60 11.82 7.95
N ARG A 84 -5.00 12.44 8.97
CA ARG A 84 -5.00 13.89 9.19
C ARG A 84 -3.58 14.42 9.22
N CYS A 85 -3.19 15.27 8.28
CA CYS A 85 -1.86 15.85 8.24
C CYS A 85 -1.73 17.03 9.23
N GLU A 86 -0.71 16.98 10.08
CA GLU A 86 -0.41 18.05 11.06
C GLU A 86 0.27 19.27 10.42
N ALA A 87 0.89 19.11 9.23
CA ALA A 87 1.60 20.19 8.54
C ALA A 87 0.72 21.00 7.59
N CYS A 88 -0.20 20.36 6.86
CA CYS A 88 -1.03 21.02 5.83
C CYS A 88 -2.55 20.88 6.03
N GLY A 89 -3.00 20.20 7.10
CA GLY A 89 -4.42 20.05 7.40
C GLY A 89 -5.20 19.08 6.49
N LEU A 90 -4.52 18.34 5.59
CA LEU A 90 -5.18 17.34 4.74
C LEU A 90 -5.90 16.29 5.60
N GLU A 91 -7.17 16.06 5.32
CA GLU A 91 -7.97 15.00 5.93
C GLU A 91 -8.58 14.10 4.86
N MET A 92 -8.25 12.80 4.88
CA MET A 92 -8.79 11.82 3.93
C MET A 92 -8.69 10.39 4.47
N ASP A 93 -9.27 9.41 3.76
CA ASP A 93 -9.06 7.99 4.09
C ASP A 93 -7.57 7.62 4.02
N ARG A 94 -7.08 6.88 5.02
CA ARG A 94 -5.67 6.51 5.14
C ARG A 94 -5.19 5.64 3.98
N ASP A 95 -6.01 4.71 3.53
CA ASP A 95 -5.65 3.80 2.46
C ASP A 95 -5.68 4.56 1.11
N LEU A 96 -6.57 5.55 0.96
CA LEU A 96 -6.53 6.48 -0.18
C LEU A 96 -5.24 7.32 -0.18
N ASN A 97 -4.85 7.91 0.96
CA ASN A 97 -3.58 8.64 1.08
C ASN A 97 -2.37 7.75 0.70
N ALA A 98 -2.33 6.53 1.22
CA ALA A 98 -1.28 5.56 0.90
C ALA A 98 -1.25 5.20 -0.59
N SER A 99 -2.41 5.01 -1.22
CA SER A 99 -2.51 4.70 -2.66
C SER A 99 -1.97 5.83 -3.54
N ILE A 100 -2.16 7.09 -3.15
CA ILE A 100 -1.63 8.25 -3.88
C ILE A 100 -0.10 8.30 -3.73
N ASN A 101 0.42 8.04 -2.53
CA ASN A 101 1.86 7.96 -2.32
C ASN A 101 2.51 6.83 -3.14
N LEU A 102 1.91 5.64 -3.16
CA LEU A 102 2.39 4.53 -4.00
C LEU A 102 2.33 4.86 -5.49
N LYS A 103 1.27 5.53 -5.96
CA LYS A 103 1.20 6.02 -7.34
C LYS A 103 2.37 6.96 -7.67
N ASN A 104 2.77 7.81 -6.71
CA ASN A 104 3.87 8.76 -6.87
C ASN A 104 5.26 8.12 -6.68
N TYR A 105 5.37 6.91 -6.11
CA TYR A 105 6.64 6.20 -5.94
C TYR A 105 7.31 5.83 -7.28
N ALA A 106 6.50 5.57 -8.31
CA ALA A 106 6.99 5.19 -9.64
C ALA A 106 7.35 6.39 -10.55
N LYS A 107 7.30 7.63 -10.04
CA LYS A 107 7.67 8.83 -10.79
C LYS A 107 9.15 9.16 -10.63
#